data_AF-A0A1H0SQ31-F1
#
_entry.id   AF-A0A1H0SQ31-F1
#
_cell.length_a   1.000
_cell.length_b   1.000
_cell.length_c   1.000
_cell.angle_alpha   90.00
_cell.angle_beta   90.00
_cell.angle_gamma   90.00
#
_symmetry.space_group_name_H-M   'P 1'
#
loop_
_entity.id
_entity.type
_entity.pdbx_description
1 polymer ?
#
loop_
_entity_poly.entity_id
_entity_poly.type
_entity_poly.pdbx_seq_one_letter_code
_entity_poly.pdbx_strand_id
1 'polypeptide(L)'
;MKKRLIFFLTGIVLLLISLPLGTKMVMELIHNQKMNAEYRITNVSKGYPSTESTFHFKDHIVDIEETVKDEDSYIDPWNNKIGITDLALIVDGKEIDTLEGYPIRINEEGLNRYYGEIAYLLLEDLKNNKTQFIVLLKKTKELQKEMTNGDIVDWVPLEKLKYTLYALDEEGNLNNKSFSFIERDALQTELLNAGVVVPHSIGYYTQAWEGYPSIFFPLIFPFVTLVIGFILIIVYFPIRKIKK
;
A
#
# COMPACT_ATOMS: atom_id res chain seq x y z
N MET A 1 -28.14 -28.08 32.72
CA MET A 1 -26.89 -27.33 32.97
C MET A 1 -25.82 -27.56 31.91
N LYS A 2 -25.45 -28.81 31.58
CA LYS A 2 -24.39 -29.11 30.58
C LYS A 2 -24.59 -28.43 29.20
N LYS A 3 -25.80 -28.50 28.61
CA LYS A 3 -26.08 -27.85 27.30
C LYS A 3 -25.93 -26.33 27.32
N ARG A 4 -26.41 -25.65 28.37
CA ARG A 4 -26.26 -24.19 28.52
C ARG A 4 -24.79 -23.81 28.65
N LEU A 5 -24.03 -24.58 29.45
CA LEU A 5 -22.60 -24.38 29.58
C LEU A 5 -21.87 -24.58 28.23
N ILE A 6 -22.25 -25.58 27.45
CA ILE A 6 -21.70 -25.81 26.10
C ILE A 6 -21.94 -24.59 25.21
N PHE A 7 -23.19 -24.13 25.07
CA PHE A 7 -23.50 -22.96 24.22
C PHE A 7 -22.79 -21.69 24.69
N PHE A 8 -22.70 -21.46 26.00
CA PHE A 8 -21.94 -20.36 26.56
C PHE A 8 -20.45 -20.44 26.21
N LEU A 9 -19.83 -21.62 26.37
CA LEU A 9 -18.42 -21.85 26.01
C LEU A 9 -18.20 -21.70 24.50
N THR A 10 -19.11 -22.20 23.66
CA THR A 10 -19.09 -21.97 22.22
C THR A 10 -19.12 -20.47 21.91
N GLY A 11 -19.99 -19.70 22.57
CA GLY A 11 -20.05 -18.25 22.41
C GLY A 11 -18.74 -17.55 22.73
N ILE A 12 -18.09 -17.95 23.84
CA ILE A 12 -16.75 -17.45 24.21
C ILE A 12 -15.72 -17.76 23.12
N VAL A 13 -15.68 -19.00 22.64
CA VAL A 13 -14.72 -19.41 21.60
C VAL A 13 -14.92 -18.60 20.32
N LEU A 14 -16.16 -18.44 19.86
CA LEU A 14 -16.48 -17.64 18.67
C LEU A 14 -16.03 -16.18 18.84
N LEU A 15 -16.33 -15.58 20.00
CA LEU A 15 -15.93 -14.20 20.29
C LEU A 15 -14.40 -14.06 20.31
N LEU A 16 -13.68 -14.96 21.00
CA LEU A 16 -12.22 -14.91 21.11
C LEU A 16 -11.51 -15.07 19.76
N ILE A 17 -12.04 -15.91 18.85
CA ILE A 17 -11.44 -16.12 17.54
C ILE A 17 -11.74 -14.93 16.61
N SER A 18 -12.92 -14.34 16.69
CA SER A 18 -13.33 -13.25 15.79
C SER A 18 -12.85 -11.87 16.22
N LEU A 19 -12.70 -11.62 17.53
CA LEU A 19 -12.40 -10.29 18.06
C LEU A 19 -11.09 -9.69 17.51
N PRO A 20 -9.94 -10.41 17.47
CA PRO A 20 -8.69 -9.81 17.02
C PRO A 20 -8.75 -9.29 15.59
N LEU A 21 -9.35 -10.06 14.67
CA LEU A 21 -9.49 -9.66 13.28
C LEU A 21 -10.58 -8.61 13.10
N GLY A 22 -11.75 -8.80 13.72
CA GLY A 22 -12.86 -7.85 13.64
C GLY A 22 -12.48 -6.47 14.13
N THR A 23 -11.74 -6.36 15.24
CA THR A 23 -11.24 -5.07 15.74
C THR A 23 -10.27 -4.44 14.76
N LYS A 24 -9.30 -5.18 14.22
CA LYS A 24 -8.36 -4.64 13.22
C LYS A 24 -9.08 -4.13 11.96
N MET A 25 -10.06 -4.89 11.47
CA MET A 25 -10.85 -4.52 10.30
C MET A 25 -11.70 -3.27 10.53
N VAL A 26 -12.27 -3.08 11.72
CA VAL A 26 -12.99 -1.85 12.07
C VAL A 26 -12.02 -0.67 12.18
N MET A 27 -10.87 -0.87 12.82
CA MET A 27 -9.84 0.18 12.94
C MET A 27 -9.29 0.62 11.58
N GLU A 28 -9.20 -0.32 10.63
CA GLU A 28 -8.86 -0.05 9.23
C GLU A 28 -9.85 0.92 8.60
N LEU A 29 -11.16 0.66 8.72
CA LEU A 29 -12.21 1.55 8.19
C LEU A 29 -12.17 2.94 8.81
N ILE A 30 -11.97 3.01 10.14
CA ILE A 30 -11.87 4.29 10.86
C ILE A 30 -10.65 5.08 10.38
N HIS A 31 -9.49 4.42 10.22
CA HIS A 31 -8.28 5.08 9.73
C HIS A 31 -8.41 5.53 8.28
N ASN A 32 -8.97 4.68 7.40
CA ASN A 32 -9.25 5.05 6.01
C ASN A 32 -10.15 6.29 5.94
N GLN A 33 -11.22 6.35 6.75
CA GLN A 33 -12.08 7.53 6.81
C GLN A 33 -11.33 8.77 7.29
N LYS A 34 -10.49 8.63 8.32
CA LYS A 34 -9.68 9.75 8.83
C LYS A 34 -8.70 10.25 7.77
N MET A 35 -7.98 9.35 7.11
CA MET A 35 -7.00 9.69 6.07
C MET A 35 -7.66 10.37 4.87
N ASN A 36 -8.79 9.85 4.40
CA ASN A 36 -9.55 10.47 3.30
C ASN A 36 -10.17 11.84 3.67
N ALA A 37 -10.40 12.09 4.96
CA ALA A 37 -10.86 13.40 5.43
C ALA A 37 -9.72 14.41 5.59
N GLU A 38 -8.49 13.92 5.85
CA GLU A 38 -7.32 14.75 6.12
C GLU A 38 -6.50 15.04 4.85
N TYR A 39 -6.44 14.08 3.93
CA TYR A 39 -5.60 14.15 2.75
C TYR A 39 -6.37 13.81 1.47
N ARG A 40 -6.00 14.48 0.38
CA ARG A 40 -6.31 14.05 -0.99
C ARG A 40 -5.02 13.73 -1.72
N ILE A 41 -4.91 12.50 -2.20
CA ILE A 41 -3.73 12.01 -2.93
C ILE A 41 -4.12 11.73 -4.37
N THR A 42 -3.43 12.38 -5.30
CA THR A 42 -3.64 12.17 -6.74
C THR A 42 -2.36 11.62 -7.35
N ASN A 43 -2.44 10.46 -8.00
CA ASN A 43 -1.30 9.93 -8.74
C ASN A 43 -1.23 10.61 -10.11
N VAL A 44 -0.13 11.32 -10.37
CA VAL A 44 0.04 12.09 -11.61
C VAL A 44 0.54 11.25 -12.78
N SER A 45 1.04 10.04 -12.55
CA SER A 45 1.45 9.16 -13.65
C SER A 45 0.25 8.53 -14.36
N LYS A 46 -0.93 8.48 -13.72
CA LYS A 46 -2.13 7.81 -14.26
C LYS A 46 -2.89 8.72 -15.23
N GLY A 47 -2.95 8.35 -16.51
CA GLY A 47 -3.78 9.05 -17.50
C GLY A 47 -3.53 8.65 -18.96
N TYR A 48 -4.46 9.05 -19.83
CA TYR A 48 -4.25 9.11 -21.29
C TYR A 48 -4.55 10.55 -21.74
N PRO A 49 -3.62 11.26 -22.39
CA PRO A 49 -2.28 10.82 -22.79
C PRO A 49 -1.32 10.57 -21.59
N SER A 50 -0.20 9.91 -21.86
CA SER A 50 0.88 9.70 -20.89
C SER A 50 1.39 11.05 -20.38
N THR A 51 1.69 11.12 -19.08
CA THR A 51 2.31 12.31 -18.48
C THR A 51 3.78 12.30 -18.80
N GLU A 52 4.32 13.42 -19.30
CA GLU A 52 5.74 13.58 -19.62
C GLU A 52 6.64 13.22 -18.44
N SER A 53 7.85 12.72 -18.70
CA SER A 53 8.82 12.33 -17.66
C SER A 53 9.27 13.52 -16.80
N THR A 54 9.19 14.72 -17.36
CA THR A 54 9.42 15.98 -16.67
C THR A 54 8.10 16.52 -16.13
N PHE A 55 8.03 16.72 -14.83
CA PHE A 55 6.85 17.25 -14.15
C PHE A 55 7.10 18.66 -13.63
N HIS A 56 6.18 19.58 -13.94
CA HIS A 56 6.20 20.94 -13.43
C HIS A 56 5.31 21.07 -12.20
N PHE A 57 5.91 21.33 -11.04
CA PHE A 57 5.20 21.64 -9.82
C PHE A 57 5.43 23.10 -9.44
N LYS A 58 4.45 23.96 -9.72
CA LYS A 58 4.58 25.43 -9.59
C LYS A 58 5.78 25.93 -10.42
N ASP A 59 6.75 26.56 -9.77
CA ASP A 59 7.97 27.09 -10.39
C ASP A 59 9.13 26.08 -10.38
N HIS A 60 8.89 24.84 -9.92
CA HIS A 60 9.90 23.79 -9.79
C HIS A 60 9.74 22.70 -10.86
N ILE A 61 10.87 22.17 -11.29
CA ILE A 61 10.94 21.10 -12.29
C ILE A 61 11.47 19.85 -11.61
N VAL A 62 10.71 18.75 -11.73
CA VAL A 62 11.12 17.42 -11.27
C VAL A 62 11.24 16.50 -12.48
N ASP A 63 12.38 15.85 -12.62
CA ASP A 63 12.69 15.00 -13.77
C ASP A 63 13.36 13.70 -13.35
N ILE A 64 13.29 12.69 -14.21
CA ILE A 64 14.07 11.47 -14.10
C ILE A 64 15.01 11.37 -15.28
N GLU A 65 16.31 11.40 -15.01
CA GLU A 65 17.32 11.10 -16.00
C GLU A 65 17.60 9.59 -16.04
N GLU A 66 17.54 9.02 -17.25
CA GLU A 66 17.81 7.60 -17.51
C GLU A 66 19.24 7.43 -18.03
N THR A 67 20.03 6.56 -17.39
CA THR A 67 21.31 6.09 -17.94
C THR A 67 21.21 4.59 -18.22
N VAL A 68 21.04 4.24 -19.51
CA VAL A 68 20.92 2.85 -19.97
C VAL A 68 22.25 2.12 -19.76
N LYS A 69 22.23 1.05 -18.95
CA LYS A 69 23.42 0.24 -18.64
C LYS A 69 23.59 -0.96 -19.57
N ASP A 70 22.50 -1.61 -19.95
CA ASP A 70 22.48 -2.78 -20.82
C ASP A 70 21.37 -2.63 -21.89
N GLU A 71 21.67 -3.03 -23.13
CA GLU A 71 20.65 -3.15 -24.19
C GLU A 71 19.74 -4.38 -24.01
N ASP A 72 20.09 -5.25 -23.05
CA ASP A 72 19.31 -6.44 -22.74
C ASP A 72 17.96 -6.06 -22.15
N SER A 73 16.92 -6.60 -22.77
CA SER A 73 15.53 -6.47 -22.32
C SER A 73 14.92 -7.85 -22.12
N TYR A 74 13.96 -7.94 -21.21
CA TYR A 74 13.22 -9.17 -20.96
C TYR A 74 11.72 -8.89 -20.90
N ILE A 75 10.91 -9.93 -21.00
CA ILE A 75 9.46 -9.84 -20.83
C ILE A 75 9.12 -10.24 -19.39
N ASP A 76 8.43 -9.35 -18.67
CA ASP A 76 7.97 -9.63 -17.30
C ASP A 76 6.74 -10.56 -17.29
N PRO A 77 6.31 -11.07 -16.12
CA PRO A 77 5.11 -11.93 -16.00
C PRO A 77 3.79 -11.29 -16.47
N TRP A 78 3.78 -9.98 -16.74
CA TRP A 78 2.62 -9.24 -17.22
C TRP A 78 2.76 -8.84 -18.69
N ASN A 79 3.70 -9.45 -19.41
CA ASN A 79 3.96 -9.24 -20.83
C ASN A 79 4.45 -7.82 -21.17
N ASN A 80 5.05 -7.11 -20.21
CA ASN A 80 5.72 -5.83 -20.46
C ASN A 80 7.17 -6.07 -20.89
N LYS A 81 7.63 -5.29 -21.86
CA LYS A 81 9.05 -5.26 -22.24
C LYS A 81 9.82 -4.39 -21.24
N ILE A 82 10.69 -5.02 -20.47
CA ILE A 82 11.47 -4.39 -19.41
C ILE A 82 12.92 -4.17 -19.85
N GLY A 83 13.43 -2.96 -19.62
CA GLY A 83 14.86 -2.60 -19.73
C GLY A 83 15.45 -2.32 -18.37
N ILE A 84 16.77 -2.43 -18.26
CA ILE A 84 17.51 -2.12 -17.03
C ILE A 84 18.27 -0.81 -17.20
N THR A 85 17.98 0.16 -16.33
CA THR A 85 18.58 1.49 -16.39
C THR A 85 18.94 1.99 -15.00
N ASP A 86 19.92 2.87 -14.90
CA ASP A 86 20.03 3.73 -13.74
C ASP A 86 19.03 4.88 -13.90
N LEU A 87 18.40 5.28 -12.79
CA LEU A 87 17.47 6.40 -12.72
C LEU A 87 18.01 7.42 -11.72
N ALA A 88 18.11 8.68 -12.13
CA ALA A 88 18.48 9.79 -11.27
C ALA A 88 17.28 10.73 -11.09
N LEU A 89 16.88 10.98 -9.84
CA LEU A 89 15.87 11.99 -9.51
C LEU A 89 16.52 13.37 -9.53
N ILE A 90 16.09 14.21 -10.45
CA ILE A 90 16.57 15.58 -10.60
C ILE A 90 15.48 16.55 -10.15
N VAL A 91 15.83 17.52 -9.31
CA VAL A 91 14.95 18.64 -8.92
C VAL A 91 15.68 19.94 -9.20
N ASP A 92 15.08 20.81 -10.02
CA ASP A 92 15.65 22.09 -10.47
C ASP A 92 17.10 21.96 -11.01
N GLY A 93 17.34 20.90 -11.80
CA GLY A 93 18.64 20.61 -12.40
C GLY A 93 19.69 20.04 -11.46
N LYS A 94 19.33 19.72 -10.21
CA LYS A 94 20.22 19.08 -9.25
C LYS A 94 19.82 17.63 -9.00
N GLU A 95 20.78 16.72 -9.10
CA GLU A 95 20.61 15.32 -8.70
C GLU A 95 20.37 15.22 -7.18
N ILE A 96 19.27 14.57 -6.83
CA ILE A 96 18.80 14.40 -5.45
C ILE A 96 19.04 12.97 -4.95
N ASP A 97 18.80 11.99 -5.81
CA ASP A 97 18.89 10.57 -5.46
C ASP A 97 19.00 9.70 -6.71
N THR A 98 19.47 8.47 -6.55
CA THR A 98 19.66 7.52 -7.64
C THR A 98 19.13 6.13 -7.31
N LEU A 99 18.76 5.40 -8.37
CA LEU A 99 18.31 4.02 -8.36
C LEU A 99 19.12 3.25 -9.42
N GLU A 100 20.06 2.41 -8.97
CA GLU A 100 20.98 1.73 -9.88
C GLU A 100 20.44 0.39 -10.42
N GLY A 101 20.39 0.30 -11.76
CA GLY A 101 20.00 -0.88 -12.52
C GLY A 101 18.58 -1.35 -12.19
N TYR A 102 17.62 -0.43 -12.21
CA TYR A 102 16.20 -0.68 -11.96
C TYR A 102 15.44 -1.03 -13.24
N PRO A 103 14.36 -1.84 -13.13
CA PRO A 103 13.54 -2.18 -14.28
C PRO A 103 12.65 -1.01 -14.69
N ILE A 104 12.56 -0.75 -16.00
CA ILE A 104 11.62 0.20 -16.60
C ILE A 104 10.86 -0.44 -17.76
N ARG A 105 9.61 -0.01 -17.97
CA ARG A 105 8.81 -0.44 -19.13
C ARG A 105 9.22 0.36 -20.37
N ILE A 106 9.92 -0.28 -21.31
CA ILE A 106 10.48 0.39 -22.49
C ILE A 106 9.38 0.84 -23.46
N ASN A 107 8.27 0.10 -23.53
CA ASN A 107 7.18 0.39 -24.46
C ASN A 107 6.15 1.41 -23.92
N GLU A 108 6.27 1.79 -22.65
CA GLU A 108 5.45 2.85 -22.06
C GLU A 108 6.10 4.21 -22.32
N GLU A 109 5.32 5.28 -22.19
CA GLU A 109 5.81 6.65 -22.34
C GLU A 109 5.71 7.43 -21.03
N GLY A 110 6.63 8.38 -20.85
CA GLY A 110 6.63 9.31 -19.72
C GLY A 110 6.72 8.61 -18.35
N LEU A 111 6.01 9.13 -17.35
CA LEU A 111 6.11 8.63 -15.96
C LEU A 111 5.62 7.18 -15.77
N ASN A 112 4.78 6.67 -16.68
CA ASN A 112 4.27 5.30 -16.59
C ASN A 112 5.35 4.23 -16.80
N ARG A 113 6.49 4.61 -17.38
CA ARG A 113 7.64 3.73 -17.57
C ARG A 113 8.20 3.20 -16.25
N TYR A 114 8.05 3.95 -15.17
CA TYR A 114 8.60 3.65 -13.84
C TYR A 114 7.59 2.97 -12.91
N TYR A 115 6.46 2.49 -13.44
CA TYR A 115 5.40 1.86 -12.66
C TYR A 115 5.97 0.74 -11.76
N GLY A 116 5.61 0.79 -10.47
CA GLY A 116 6.06 -0.18 -9.48
C GLY A 116 7.37 0.20 -8.77
N GLU A 117 8.17 1.08 -9.37
CA GLU A 117 9.50 1.47 -8.87
C GLU A 117 9.54 2.93 -8.39
N ILE A 118 8.90 3.83 -9.14
CA ILE A 118 8.76 5.25 -8.78
C ILE A 118 7.29 5.66 -8.85
N ALA A 119 6.82 6.38 -7.84
CA ALA A 119 5.51 7.02 -7.85
C ALA A 119 5.62 8.53 -7.72
N TYR A 120 4.75 9.22 -8.45
CA TYR A 120 4.63 10.68 -8.50
C TYR A 120 3.22 11.04 -8.05
N LEU A 121 3.12 11.78 -6.94
CA LEU A 121 1.83 12.03 -6.30
C LEU A 121 1.70 13.52 -5.94
N LEU A 122 0.53 14.07 -6.17
CA LEU A 122 0.12 15.33 -5.57
C LEU A 122 -0.58 15.02 -4.24
N LEU A 123 -0.06 15.58 -3.14
CA LEU A 123 -0.63 15.46 -1.80
C LEU A 123 -1.21 16.80 -1.38
N GLU A 124 -2.53 16.85 -1.20
CA GLU A 124 -3.22 17.98 -0.58
C GLU A 124 -3.52 17.63 0.89
N ASP A 125 -2.92 18.36 1.83
CA ASP A 125 -3.33 18.37 3.24
C ASP A 125 -4.51 19.31 3.40
N LEU A 126 -5.71 18.73 3.50
CA LEU A 126 -6.98 19.45 3.56
C LEU A 126 -7.15 20.23 4.87
N LYS A 127 -6.44 19.82 5.92
CA LYS A 127 -6.52 20.46 7.24
C LYS A 127 -5.64 21.71 7.30
N ASN A 128 -4.43 21.62 6.77
CA ASN A 128 -3.45 22.72 6.79
C ASN A 128 -3.47 23.56 5.51
N ASN A 129 -4.29 23.18 4.51
CA ASN A 129 -4.36 23.80 3.19
C ASN A 129 -2.98 23.92 2.53
N LYS A 130 -2.24 22.81 2.54
CA LYS A 130 -0.91 22.71 1.95
C LYS A 130 -0.92 21.68 0.83
N THR A 131 -0.23 22.00 -0.25
CA THR A 131 -0.04 21.07 -1.37
C THR A 131 1.44 20.74 -1.47
N GLN A 132 1.75 19.47 -1.66
CA GLN A 132 3.11 18.99 -1.85
C GLN A 132 3.17 18.05 -3.04
N PHE A 133 4.26 18.11 -3.78
CA PHE A 133 4.59 17.08 -4.76
C PHE A 133 5.47 16.02 -4.11
N ILE A 134 5.02 14.79 -4.18
CA ILE A 134 5.66 13.64 -3.55
C ILE A 134 6.25 12.75 -4.64
N VAL A 135 7.54 12.43 -4.50
CA VAL A 135 8.18 11.35 -5.25
C VAL A 135 8.51 10.22 -4.28
N LEU A 136 7.95 9.04 -4.53
CA LEU A 136 8.25 7.82 -3.79
C LEU A 136 9.17 6.94 -4.61
N LEU A 137 10.37 6.69 -4.09
CA LEU A 137 11.34 5.78 -4.67
C LEU A 137 11.33 4.47 -3.91
N LYS A 138 11.08 3.36 -4.60
CA LYS A 138 11.30 2.03 -4.04
C LYS A 138 12.79 1.71 -4.09
N LYS A 139 13.41 1.59 -2.91
CA LYS A 139 14.85 1.34 -2.74
C LYS A 139 15.22 -0.14 -2.77
N THR A 140 14.22 -1.01 -2.71
CA THR A 140 14.42 -2.44 -2.85
C THR A 140 14.12 -2.84 -4.29
N LYS A 141 15.16 -3.20 -5.04
CA LYS A 141 15.04 -3.66 -6.42
C LYS A 141 14.40 -5.05 -6.49
N GLU A 142 13.47 -5.21 -7.42
CA GLU A 142 12.88 -6.49 -7.79
C GLU A 142 13.00 -6.68 -9.31
N LEU A 143 13.43 -7.86 -9.76
CA LEU A 143 13.60 -8.17 -11.19
C LEU A 143 12.75 -9.37 -11.56
N GLN A 144 11.43 -9.22 -11.39
CA GLN A 144 10.52 -10.35 -11.49
C GLN A 144 10.52 -10.96 -12.88
N LYS A 145 10.66 -12.29 -12.94
CA LYS A 145 10.72 -13.07 -14.18
C LYS A 145 9.81 -14.29 -14.07
N GLU A 146 9.12 -14.60 -15.16
CA GLU A 146 8.34 -15.82 -15.28
C GLU A 146 9.25 -16.98 -15.72
N MET A 147 9.20 -18.08 -14.98
CA MET A 147 9.88 -19.33 -15.30
C MET A 147 9.07 -20.16 -16.31
N THR A 148 9.70 -21.15 -16.93
CA THR A 148 9.04 -22.03 -17.91
C THR A 148 7.88 -22.87 -17.34
N ASN A 149 7.82 -23.02 -16.02
CA ASN A 149 6.74 -23.68 -15.30
C ASN A 149 5.59 -22.73 -14.89
N GLY A 150 5.68 -21.44 -15.23
CA GLY A 150 4.73 -20.39 -14.86
C GLY A 150 4.97 -19.75 -13.48
N ASP A 151 6.02 -20.14 -12.75
CA ASP A 151 6.35 -19.51 -11.47
C ASP A 151 7.02 -18.15 -11.67
N ILE A 152 6.71 -17.19 -10.81
CA ILE A 152 7.38 -15.89 -10.78
C ILE A 152 8.50 -15.93 -9.75
N VAL A 153 9.72 -15.56 -10.16
CA VAL A 153 10.90 -15.49 -9.28
C VAL A 153 11.41 -14.08 -9.09
N ASP A 154 12.41 -13.92 -8.22
CA ASP A 154 13.06 -12.64 -7.88
C ASP A 154 12.12 -11.59 -7.27
N TRP A 155 11.00 -12.06 -6.71
CA TRP A 155 10.16 -11.28 -5.80
C TRP A 155 10.85 -11.11 -4.44
N VAL A 156 10.76 -9.92 -3.86
CA VAL A 156 11.27 -9.63 -2.52
C VAL A 156 10.13 -9.61 -1.49
N PRO A 157 10.22 -10.37 -0.38
CA PRO A 157 9.21 -10.34 0.67
C PRO A 157 8.88 -8.91 1.14
N LEU A 158 7.60 -8.63 1.38
CA LEU A 158 7.11 -7.28 1.72
C LEU A 158 7.90 -6.67 2.89
N GLU A 159 8.25 -7.48 3.88
CA GLU A 159 8.99 -7.09 5.09
C GLU A 159 10.38 -6.50 4.79
N LYS A 160 10.93 -6.80 3.60
CA LYS A 160 12.24 -6.32 3.15
C LYS A 160 12.15 -5.13 2.20
N LEU A 161 10.95 -4.70 1.82
CA LEU A 161 10.78 -3.54 0.97
C LEU A 161 11.14 -2.26 1.73
N LYS A 162 11.90 -1.40 1.07
CA LYS A 162 12.38 -0.12 1.58
C LYS A 162 12.05 0.97 0.59
N TYR A 163 11.78 2.16 1.11
CA TYR A 163 11.34 3.30 0.34
C TYR A 163 12.03 4.58 0.81
N THR A 164 12.15 5.53 -0.09
CA THR A 164 12.50 6.92 0.23
C THR A 164 11.41 7.82 -0.34
N LEU A 165 10.81 8.63 0.54
CA LEU A 165 9.84 9.65 0.19
C LEU A 165 10.55 10.99 0.09
N TYR A 166 10.38 11.67 -1.03
CA TYR A 166 10.76 13.06 -1.25
C TYR A 166 9.48 13.91 -1.33
N ALA A 167 9.39 14.94 -0.50
CA ALA A 167 8.27 15.88 -0.46
C ALA A 167 8.78 17.28 -0.79
N LEU A 168 8.34 17.80 -1.92
CA LEU A 168 8.59 19.16 -2.40
C LEU A 168 7.37 20.02 -2.06
N ASP A 169 7.54 21.06 -1.25
CA ASP A 169 6.48 22.03 -0.97
C ASP A 169 6.41 23.14 -2.04
N GLU A 170 5.40 24.02 -1.93
CA GLU A 170 5.16 25.08 -2.92
C GLU A 170 6.27 26.15 -2.93
N GLU A 171 7.07 26.24 -1.86
CA GLU A 171 8.20 27.15 -1.72
C GLU A 171 9.53 26.55 -2.21
N GLY A 172 9.53 25.28 -2.63
CA GLY A 172 10.72 24.58 -3.13
C GLY A 172 11.56 23.89 -2.06
N ASN A 173 11.09 23.80 -0.82
CA ASN A 173 11.78 23.04 0.21
C ASN A 173 11.55 21.54 -0.04
N LEU A 174 12.65 20.83 -0.20
CA LEU A 174 12.65 19.39 -0.38
C LEU A 174 12.99 18.69 0.94
N ASN A 175 12.02 17.98 1.50
CA ASN A 175 12.23 17.10 2.65
C ASN A 175 12.25 15.64 2.20
N ASN A 176 13.07 14.82 2.85
CA ASN A 176 13.09 13.39 2.58
C ASN A 176 12.94 12.54 3.85
N LYS A 177 12.37 11.35 3.69
CA LYS A 177 12.22 10.36 4.75
C LYS A 177 12.32 8.96 4.17
N SER A 178 13.32 8.22 4.60
CA SER A 178 13.45 6.78 4.29
C SER A 178 12.71 5.95 5.33
N PHE A 179 12.06 4.87 4.89
CA PHE A 179 11.32 3.97 5.76
C PHE A 179 11.29 2.54 5.19
N SER A 180 11.12 1.56 6.06
CA SER A 180 10.83 0.19 5.66
C SER A 180 9.32 -0.05 5.58
N PHE A 181 8.92 -1.08 4.85
CA PHE A 181 7.51 -1.47 4.77
C PHE A 181 6.89 -1.70 6.16
N ILE A 182 7.61 -2.32 7.09
CA ILE A 182 7.09 -2.65 8.43
C ILE A 182 6.93 -1.40 9.31
N GLU A 183 7.80 -0.41 9.14
CA GLU A 183 7.85 0.80 9.98
C GLU A 183 7.00 1.97 9.44
N ARG A 184 6.28 1.74 8.33
CA ARG A 184 5.50 2.78 7.67
C ARG A 184 4.41 3.35 8.59
N ASP A 185 4.16 4.64 8.45
CA ASP A 185 3.01 5.30 9.07
C ASP A 185 1.75 5.24 8.18
N ALA A 186 0.65 5.83 8.65
CA ALA A 186 -0.62 5.81 7.94
C ALA A 186 -0.55 6.58 6.61
N LEU A 187 0.08 7.75 6.57
CA LEU A 187 0.23 8.53 5.35
C LEU A 187 1.10 7.78 4.34
N GLN A 188 2.21 7.20 4.80
CA GLN A 188 3.07 6.37 3.96
C GLN A 188 2.31 5.18 3.37
N THR A 189 1.41 4.54 4.14
CA THR A 189 0.55 3.45 3.62
C THR A 189 -0.33 3.93 2.46
N GLU A 190 -0.98 5.07 2.62
CA GLU A 190 -1.83 5.66 1.56
C GLU A 190 -1.03 6.04 0.31
N LEU A 191 0.15 6.64 0.49
CA LEU A 191 1.00 7.03 -0.63
C LEU A 191 1.53 5.81 -1.39
N LEU A 192 1.91 4.72 -0.69
CA LEU A 192 2.31 3.47 -1.33
C LEU A 192 1.17 2.88 -2.18
N ASN A 193 -0.06 2.86 -1.66
CA ASN A 193 -1.24 2.38 -2.38
C ASN A 193 -1.57 3.25 -3.60
N ALA A 194 -1.63 4.56 -3.42
CA ALA A 194 -1.94 5.50 -4.50
C ALA A 194 -0.89 5.45 -5.62
N GLY A 195 0.39 5.33 -5.23
CA GLY A 195 1.55 5.24 -6.10
C GLY A 195 1.72 3.90 -6.81
N VAL A 196 1.09 2.84 -6.29
CA VAL A 196 1.22 1.48 -6.81
C VAL A 196 2.68 0.99 -6.85
N VAL A 197 3.45 1.39 -5.83
CA VAL A 197 4.85 0.95 -5.57
C VAL A 197 4.92 -0.23 -4.60
N VAL A 198 3.76 -0.82 -4.34
CA VAL A 198 3.56 -2.09 -3.65
C VAL A 198 2.78 -3.02 -4.58
N PRO A 199 3.03 -4.33 -4.52
CA PRO A 199 2.50 -5.26 -5.51
C PRO A 199 1.00 -5.54 -5.35
N HIS A 200 0.43 -5.26 -4.18
CA HIS A 200 -1.00 -5.27 -3.93
C HIS A 200 -1.34 -4.13 -2.97
N SER A 201 -2.62 -3.76 -2.93
CA SER A 201 -3.14 -2.80 -1.96
C SER A 201 -2.87 -3.29 -0.54
N ILE A 202 -2.46 -2.37 0.32
CA ILE A 202 -2.06 -2.67 1.70
C ILE A 202 -2.90 -1.89 2.73
N GLY A 203 -3.32 -2.57 3.79
CA GLY A 203 -3.91 -1.92 4.96
C GLY A 203 -2.89 -1.42 5.99
N TYR A 204 -3.34 -0.62 6.94
CA TYR A 204 -2.58 -0.11 8.09
C TYR A 204 -2.36 -1.18 9.16
N TYR A 205 -3.40 -1.95 9.49
CA TYR A 205 -3.39 -2.93 10.60
C TYR A 205 -3.59 -4.37 10.13
N THR A 206 -4.25 -4.54 8.99
CA THR A 206 -4.56 -5.85 8.44
C THR A 206 -4.80 -5.78 6.94
N GLN A 207 -4.41 -6.85 6.23
CA GLN A 207 -4.70 -7.04 4.81
C GLN A 207 -6.06 -7.71 4.55
N ALA A 208 -6.88 -7.83 5.60
CA ALA A 208 -8.15 -8.54 5.55
C ALA A 208 -9.15 -7.96 4.55
N TRP A 209 -9.13 -6.64 4.31
CA TRP A 209 -10.02 -6.02 3.33
C TRP A 209 -9.54 -6.16 1.89
N GLU A 210 -8.25 -6.44 1.68
CA GLU A 210 -7.60 -6.49 0.36
C GLU A 210 -7.61 -7.90 -0.25
N GLY A 211 -8.00 -8.91 0.54
CA GLY A 211 -8.14 -10.29 0.08
C GLY A 211 -9.39 -10.53 -0.76
N TYR A 212 -9.39 -11.63 -1.52
CA TYR A 212 -10.56 -12.02 -2.32
C TYR A 212 -11.78 -12.28 -1.43
N PRO A 213 -12.91 -11.59 -1.67
CA PRO A 213 -14.12 -11.84 -0.92
C PRO A 213 -14.63 -13.25 -1.22
N SER A 214 -14.94 -13.98 -0.16
CA SER A 214 -15.70 -15.22 -0.22
C SER A 214 -17.04 -15.05 0.47
N ILE A 215 -17.93 -16.02 0.31
CA ILE A 215 -19.21 -16.03 1.04
C ILE A 215 -18.97 -16.01 2.57
N PHE A 216 -17.84 -16.56 3.04
CA PHE A 216 -17.51 -16.62 4.46
C PHE A 216 -16.70 -15.44 4.98
N PHE A 217 -16.01 -14.69 4.13
CA PHE A 217 -15.09 -13.64 4.53
C PHE A 217 -15.17 -12.47 3.53
N PRO A 218 -15.35 -11.21 3.96
CA PRO A 218 -15.18 -10.72 5.33
C PRO A 218 -16.47 -10.63 6.18
N LEU A 219 -17.63 -11.00 5.62
CA LEU A 219 -18.92 -10.76 6.27
C LEU A 219 -19.24 -11.79 7.38
N ILE A 220 -19.23 -13.10 7.08
CA ILE A 220 -19.59 -14.13 8.08
C ILE A 220 -18.52 -14.21 9.18
N PHE A 221 -17.26 -14.24 8.77
CA PHE A 221 -16.10 -14.09 9.64
C PHE A 221 -15.36 -12.80 9.26
N PRO A 222 -15.06 -11.90 10.22
CA PRO A 222 -15.24 -12.07 11.66
C PRO A 222 -16.58 -11.58 12.22
N PHE A 223 -17.38 -10.80 11.48
CA PHE A 223 -18.47 -10.00 12.07
C PHE A 223 -19.69 -10.81 12.53
N VAL A 224 -20.28 -11.64 11.67
CA VAL A 224 -21.45 -12.46 12.06
C VAL A 224 -21.06 -13.44 13.17
N THR A 225 -19.86 -14.01 13.09
CA THR A 225 -19.31 -14.92 14.10
C THR A 225 -19.17 -14.23 15.46
N LEU A 226 -18.70 -12.98 15.48
CA LEU A 226 -18.63 -12.15 16.68
C LEU A 226 -20.01 -11.88 17.27
N VAL A 227 -20.99 -11.52 16.45
CA VAL A 227 -22.38 -11.25 16.88
C VAL A 227 -23.04 -12.53 17.45
N ILE A 228 -22.92 -13.66 16.77
CA ILE A 228 -23.43 -14.94 17.25
C ILE A 228 -22.76 -15.34 18.57
N GLY A 229 -21.44 -15.18 18.66
CA GLY A 229 -20.68 -15.44 19.87
C GLY A 229 -21.20 -14.63 21.07
N PHE A 230 -21.42 -13.34 20.85
CA PHE A 230 -21.98 -12.44 21.86
C PHE A 230 -23.41 -12.82 22.29
N ILE A 231 -24.28 -13.15 21.33
CA ILE A 231 -25.66 -13.60 21.62
C ILE A 231 -25.65 -14.86 22.48
N LEU A 232 -24.82 -15.85 22.14
CA LEU A 232 -24.72 -17.10 22.90
C LEU A 232 -24.26 -16.86 24.34
N ILE A 233 -23.30 -15.96 24.55
CA ILE A 233 -22.81 -15.59 25.88
C ILE A 233 -23.95 -15.00 26.73
N ILE A 234 -24.72 -14.05 26.18
CA ILE A 234 -25.81 -13.38 26.90
C ILE A 234 -26.95 -14.35 27.23
N VAL A 235 -27.43 -15.09 26.23
CA VAL A 235 -28.61 -15.97 26.37
C VAL A 235 -28.33 -17.14 27.31
N TYR A 236 -27.12 -17.70 27.26
CA TYR A 236 -26.74 -18.87 28.04
C TYR A 236 -25.89 -18.56 29.27
N PHE A 237 -25.79 -17.28 29.65
CA PHE A 237 -25.03 -16.85 30.81
C PHE A 237 -25.43 -17.65 32.07
N PRO A 238 -24.47 -18.27 32.78
CA PRO A 238 -24.77 -19.12 33.92
C PRO A 238 -25.11 -18.27 35.16
N ILE A 239 -26.32 -17.70 35.21
CA ILE A 239 -26.82 -17.06 36.43
C ILE A 239 -27.09 -18.16 37.46
N ARG A 240 -26.30 -18.20 38.54
CA ARG A 240 -26.70 -18.91 39.76
C ARG A 240 -27.94 -18.20 40.30
N LYS A 241 -29.12 -18.85 40.24
CA LYS A 241 -30.26 -18.42 41.07
C LYS A 241 -29.79 -18.46 42.52
N ILE A 242 -29.62 -17.30 43.14
CA ILE A 242 -29.52 -17.19 44.60
C ILE A 242 -30.87 -17.71 45.12
N LYS A 243 -30.87 -18.89 45.75
CA LYS A 243 -32.06 -19.38 46.45
C LYS A 243 -32.34 -18.39 47.59
N LYS A 244 -33.49 -17.72 47.54
CA LYS A 244 -34.10 -17.12 48.74
C LYS A 244 -34.62 -18.22 49.63
#